data_AF-A0A952KV54-F1
#
_entry.id   AF-A0A952KV54-F1
#
_cell.length_a   1.000
_cell.length_b   1.000
_cell.length_c   1.000
_cell.angle_alpha   90.00
_cell.angle_beta   90.00
_cell.angle_gamma   90.00
#
_symmetry.space_group_name_H-M   'P 1'
#
loop_
_entity.id
_entity.type
_entity.pdbx_description
1 polymer ?
#
loop_
_entity_poly.entity_id
_entity_poly.type
_entity_poly.pdbx_seq_one_letter_code
_entity_poly.pdbx_strand_id
1 'polypeptide(L)'
;MSARGRTGGGRVLAGVLLVATLAGCGAGGSSGAGSVAVRPDPSATGSSTALPSAKTLQAYFDGVASGTVPGYDDAKAAAVPGSTADRYVTYLRAAAEAVLGGGHTPGNGDASAQVDSGAFKFCTDSGSGKVCYRYTDITGADGKVADFSVNGRPVADRVLVGSGASVPATGVDGGASLVAAFENTSGDDLFVAVRVR
;
A
#
# COMPACT_ATOMS: atom_id res chain seq x y z
N MET A 1 37.89 20.16 23.56
CA MET A 1 37.12 20.77 22.46
C MET A 1 36.75 19.66 21.48
N SER A 2 35.53 19.11 21.55
CA SER A 2 35.04 18.12 20.58
C SER A 2 33.78 18.67 19.93
N ALA A 3 33.86 18.95 18.64
CA ALA A 3 32.75 19.43 17.82
C ALA A 3 31.80 18.26 17.50
N ARG A 4 30.52 18.44 17.82
CA ARG A 4 29.42 17.56 17.39
C ARG A 4 29.03 17.91 15.96
N GLY A 5 29.16 16.95 15.05
CA GLY A 5 28.59 17.02 13.71
C GLY A 5 27.06 16.87 13.78
N ARG A 6 26.35 17.79 13.13
CA ARG A 6 24.90 17.94 13.11
C ARG A 6 24.35 17.08 11.96
N THR A 7 23.64 16.01 12.25
CA THR A 7 22.91 15.23 11.24
C THR A 7 21.64 15.98 10.82
N GLY A 8 21.49 16.20 9.51
CA GLY A 8 20.30 16.79 8.91
C GLY A 8 19.14 15.80 8.96
N GLY A 9 18.14 16.09 9.78
CA GLY A 9 16.88 15.37 9.80
C GLY A 9 15.92 15.97 8.77
N GLY A 10 15.70 15.27 7.66
CA GLY A 10 14.61 15.58 6.73
C GLY A 10 13.27 15.31 7.41
N ARG A 11 12.41 16.33 7.48
CA ARG A 11 11.07 16.25 8.08
C ARG A 11 10.07 15.81 7.01
N VAL A 12 9.33 14.74 7.28
CA VAL A 12 8.19 14.33 6.47
C VAL A 12 6.94 15.00 7.05
N LEU A 13 6.24 15.80 6.24
CA LEU A 13 4.96 16.42 6.61
C LEU A 13 3.83 15.69 5.88
N ALA A 14 2.84 15.20 6.65
CA ALA A 14 1.59 14.67 6.11
C ALA A 14 0.61 15.84 5.90
N GLY A 15 0.18 16.05 4.66
CA GLY A 15 -0.79 17.08 4.30
C GLY A 15 -2.01 16.47 3.62
N VAL A 16 -3.20 16.84 4.09
CA VAL A 16 -4.49 16.51 3.47
C VAL A 16 -4.73 17.49 2.32
N LEU A 17 -4.83 16.98 1.09
CA LEU A 17 -5.11 17.80 -0.10
C LEU A 17 -6.58 17.61 -0.51
N LEU A 18 -7.38 18.67 -0.34
CA LEU A 18 -8.76 18.76 -0.84
C LEU A 18 -8.75 18.92 -2.37
N VAL A 19 -9.36 17.96 -3.08
CA VAL A 19 -9.53 18.02 -4.55
C VAL A 19 -10.81 18.77 -4.89
N ALA A 20 -10.68 19.88 -5.62
CA ALA A 20 -11.81 20.61 -6.19
C ALA A 20 -12.27 19.95 -7.50
N THR A 21 -13.55 19.61 -7.59
CA THR A 21 -14.20 19.05 -8.78
C THR A 21 -14.37 20.13 -9.86
N LEU A 22 -13.66 19.98 -10.98
CA LEU A 22 -13.92 20.73 -12.20
C LEU A 22 -15.05 20.05 -12.99
N ALA A 23 -16.21 20.69 -13.00
CA ALA A 23 -17.29 20.39 -13.94
C ALA A 23 -16.86 20.84 -15.35
N GLY A 24 -16.75 19.88 -16.28
CA GLY A 24 -16.47 20.14 -17.69
C GLY A 24 -17.43 19.35 -18.57
N CYS A 25 -18.43 20.05 -19.11
CA CYS A 25 -19.37 19.56 -20.10
C CYS A 25 -18.73 19.64 -21.49
N GLY A 26 -18.85 18.60 -22.31
CA GLY A 26 -18.36 18.60 -23.69
C GLY A 26 -18.95 17.44 -24.49
N ALA A 27 -20.02 17.74 -25.22
CA ALA A 27 -20.69 16.85 -26.16
C ALA A 27 -19.90 16.70 -27.47
N GLY A 28 -19.96 15.51 -28.11
CA GLY A 28 -19.47 15.29 -29.47
C GLY A 28 -19.49 13.82 -29.86
N GLY A 29 -20.53 13.39 -30.57
CA GLY A 29 -20.67 12.02 -31.06
C GLY A 29 -19.95 11.76 -32.40
N SER A 30 -19.71 10.48 -32.70
CA SER A 30 -19.99 9.88 -34.02
C SER A 30 -19.66 8.38 -34.00
N SER A 31 -20.63 7.60 -34.47
CA SER A 31 -20.60 6.17 -34.67
C SER A 31 -19.64 5.78 -35.81
N GLY A 32 -18.78 4.80 -35.56
CA GLY A 32 -17.98 4.11 -36.57
C GLY A 32 -17.85 2.64 -36.21
N ALA A 33 -18.71 1.80 -36.78
CA ALA A 33 -18.64 0.35 -36.64
C ALA A 33 -17.53 -0.19 -37.55
N GLY A 34 -16.35 -0.40 -36.97
CA GLY A 34 -15.27 -1.19 -37.57
C GLY A 34 -15.12 -2.49 -36.79
N SER A 35 -15.60 -3.61 -37.34
CA SER A 35 -15.36 -4.94 -36.78
C SER A 35 -13.90 -5.32 -36.97
N VAL A 36 -13.08 -5.13 -35.93
CA VAL A 36 -11.73 -5.67 -35.86
C VAL A 36 -11.83 -7.14 -35.46
N ALA A 37 -11.36 -8.02 -36.34
CA ALA A 37 -11.22 -9.44 -36.04
C ALA A 37 -10.15 -9.61 -34.94
N VAL A 38 -10.61 -9.98 -33.74
CA VAL A 38 -9.74 -10.35 -32.62
C VAL A 38 -9.11 -11.70 -32.96
N ARG A 39 -7.81 -11.70 -33.28
CA ARG A 39 -7.01 -12.92 -33.26
C ARG A 39 -6.99 -13.44 -31.81
N PRO A 40 -7.32 -14.71 -31.54
CA PRO A 40 -7.07 -15.29 -30.24
C PRO A 40 -5.55 -15.31 -30.01
N ASP A 41 -5.12 -14.63 -28.94
CA ASP A 41 -3.74 -14.61 -28.48
C ASP A 41 -3.40 -15.99 -27.89
N PRO A 42 -2.44 -16.76 -28.46
CA PRO A 42 -2.08 -18.07 -27.94
C PRO A 42 -0.98 -17.90 -26.88
N SER A 43 -1.26 -17.22 -25.77
CA SER A 43 -0.33 -17.14 -24.62
C SER A 43 -1.02 -16.66 -23.33
N ALA A 44 -2.14 -17.28 -22.97
CA ALA A 44 -2.52 -17.37 -21.56
C ALA A 44 -1.79 -18.57 -20.95
N THR A 45 -0.48 -18.45 -20.75
CA THR A 45 0.26 -19.35 -19.88
C THR A 45 -0.29 -19.11 -18.49
N GLY A 46 -1.20 -19.97 -18.04
CA GLY A 46 -1.87 -19.85 -16.75
C GLY A 46 -0.84 -19.76 -15.63
N SER A 47 -0.62 -18.56 -15.11
CA SER A 47 -0.02 -18.37 -13.80
C SER A 47 -0.91 -19.12 -12.82
N SER A 48 -0.41 -20.26 -12.34
CA SER A 48 -1.08 -21.04 -11.31
C SER A 48 -1.30 -20.14 -10.10
N THR A 49 -2.56 -19.82 -9.81
CA THR A 49 -3.06 -19.12 -8.61
C THR A 49 -2.97 -19.99 -7.37
N ALA A 50 -1.99 -20.90 -7.31
CA ALA A 50 -1.76 -21.74 -6.16
C ALA A 50 -1.44 -20.86 -4.95
N LEU A 51 -2.16 -21.08 -3.87
CA LEU A 51 -1.92 -20.41 -2.60
C LEU A 51 -0.45 -20.63 -2.17
N PRO A 52 0.21 -19.60 -1.59
CA PRO A 52 1.53 -19.75 -1.01
C PRO A 52 1.53 -20.76 0.14
N SER A 53 2.70 -21.22 0.55
CA SER A 53 2.81 -22.07 1.74
C SER A 53 2.26 -21.36 2.98
N ALA A 54 1.73 -22.12 3.95
CA ALA A 54 1.26 -21.56 5.22
C ALA A 54 2.34 -20.72 5.93
N LYS A 55 3.61 -21.13 5.84
CA LYS A 55 4.75 -20.39 6.36
C LYS A 55 4.92 -19.03 5.66
N THR A 56 4.79 -18.98 4.33
CA THR A 56 4.89 -17.73 3.57
C THR A 56 3.72 -16.80 3.89
N LEU A 57 2.50 -17.35 3.97
CA LEU A 57 1.32 -16.58 4.35
C LEU A 57 1.49 -15.97 5.74
N GLN A 58 1.88 -16.77 6.73
CA GLN A 58 2.12 -16.28 8.09
C GLN A 58 3.19 -15.20 8.12
N ALA A 59 4.34 -15.41 7.45
CA ALA A 59 5.41 -14.40 7.39
C ALA A 59 4.94 -13.07 6.79
N TYR A 60 4.14 -13.12 5.72
CA TYR A 60 3.57 -11.91 5.13
C TYR A 60 2.67 -11.17 6.11
N PHE A 61 1.68 -11.85 6.70
CA PHE A 61 0.70 -11.18 7.56
C PHE A 61 1.23 -10.83 8.95
N ASP A 62 2.21 -11.55 9.49
CA ASP A 62 2.94 -11.15 10.71
C ASP A 62 3.75 -9.88 10.46
N GLY A 63 4.42 -9.79 9.32
CA GLY A 63 5.14 -8.59 8.92
C GLY A 63 4.22 -7.38 8.83
N VAL A 64 3.05 -7.54 8.22
CA VAL A 64 1.98 -6.52 8.16
C VAL A 64 1.48 -6.16 9.57
N ALA A 65 1.18 -7.15 10.41
CA ALA A 65 0.65 -6.94 11.76
C ALA A 65 1.65 -6.19 12.67
N SER A 66 2.95 -6.44 12.49
CA SER A 66 4.00 -5.89 13.35
C SER A 66 3.98 -4.35 13.46
N GLY A 67 3.51 -3.65 12.44
CA GLY A 67 3.52 -2.19 12.41
C GLY A 67 4.92 -1.57 12.24
N THR A 68 5.97 -2.38 12.01
CA THR A 68 7.37 -1.94 12.03
C THR A 68 8.03 -1.99 10.65
N VAL A 69 9.03 -1.12 10.43
CA VAL A 69 9.80 -1.12 9.17
C VAL A 69 10.44 -2.50 8.88
N PRO A 70 11.13 -3.17 9.83
CA PRO A 70 11.67 -4.51 9.57
C PRO A 70 10.59 -5.55 9.24
N GLY A 71 9.45 -5.53 9.94
CA GLY A 71 8.36 -6.46 9.63
C GLY A 71 7.74 -6.21 8.25
N TYR A 72 7.65 -4.96 7.81
CA TYR A 72 7.22 -4.67 6.43
C TYR A 72 8.26 -5.08 5.38
N ASP A 73 9.56 -5.05 5.70
CA ASP A 73 10.61 -5.58 4.82
C ASP A 73 10.47 -7.11 4.68
N ASP A 74 10.17 -7.82 5.77
CA ASP A 74 9.88 -9.26 5.76
C ASP A 74 8.61 -9.58 4.95
N ALA A 75 7.54 -8.79 5.13
CA ALA A 75 6.31 -8.94 4.34
C ALA A 75 6.57 -8.69 2.85
N LYS A 76 7.40 -7.69 2.51
CA LYS A 76 7.80 -7.42 1.12
C LYS A 76 8.57 -8.59 0.52
N ALA A 77 9.44 -9.24 1.28
CA ALA A 77 10.15 -10.44 0.81
C ALA A 77 9.19 -11.60 0.50
N ALA A 78 8.09 -11.72 1.23
CA ALA A 78 7.03 -12.71 1.03
C ALA A 78 6.00 -12.34 -0.05
N ALA A 79 6.08 -11.15 -0.64
CA ALA A 79 5.20 -10.68 -1.70
C ALA A 79 5.78 -10.93 -3.10
N VAL A 80 4.89 -11.14 -4.08
CA VAL A 80 5.25 -11.15 -5.50
C VAL A 80 5.66 -9.73 -5.91
N PRO A 81 6.85 -9.48 -6.47
CA PRO A 81 7.26 -8.14 -6.88
C PRO A 81 6.25 -7.45 -7.81
N GLY A 82 5.89 -6.19 -7.54
CA GLY A 82 4.94 -5.42 -8.34
C GLY A 82 3.46 -5.82 -8.17
N SER A 83 3.17 -6.87 -7.41
CA SER A 83 1.79 -7.29 -7.12
C SER A 83 1.06 -6.32 -6.20
N THR A 84 -0.25 -6.51 -6.03
CA THR A 84 -1.05 -5.76 -5.05
C THR A 84 -0.48 -5.89 -3.64
N ALA A 85 -0.05 -7.09 -3.26
CA ALA A 85 0.56 -7.35 -1.95
C ALA A 85 1.87 -6.58 -1.74
N ASP A 86 2.71 -6.49 -2.76
CA ASP A 86 3.96 -5.72 -2.74
C ASP A 86 3.72 -4.20 -2.67
N ARG A 87 2.72 -3.71 -3.41
CA ARG A 87 2.30 -2.30 -3.36
C ARG A 87 1.74 -1.92 -2.00
N TYR A 88 0.93 -2.79 -1.39
CA TYR A 88 0.34 -2.56 -0.06
C TYR A 88 1.39 -2.44 1.03
N VAL A 89 2.35 -3.37 1.11
CA VAL A 89 3.43 -3.29 2.11
C VAL A 89 4.38 -2.11 1.84
N THR A 90 4.54 -1.71 0.58
CA THR A 90 5.29 -0.49 0.23
C THR A 90 4.62 0.76 0.82
N TYR A 91 3.29 0.85 0.74
CA TYR A 91 2.52 1.90 1.41
C TYR A 91 2.70 1.87 2.94
N LEU A 92 2.49 0.70 3.57
CA LEU A 92 2.57 0.57 5.03
C LEU A 92 3.96 0.95 5.55
N ARG A 93 5.02 0.51 4.86
CA ARG A 93 6.40 0.86 5.19
C ARG A 93 6.64 2.36 5.08
N ALA A 94 6.19 2.99 4.00
CA ALA A 94 6.33 4.44 3.80
C ALA A 94 5.57 5.24 4.87
N ALA A 95 4.39 4.78 5.27
CA ALA A 95 3.61 5.37 6.35
C ALA A 95 4.36 5.27 7.70
N ALA A 96 4.93 4.11 8.04
CA ALA A 96 5.72 3.95 9.26
C ALA A 96 7.00 4.79 9.26
N GLU A 97 7.70 4.88 8.13
CA GLU A 97 8.85 5.79 8.00
C GLU A 97 8.47 7.25 8.18
N ALA A 98 7.30 7.68 7.67
CA ALA A 98 6.80 9.03 7.86
C ALA A 98 6.49 9.33 9.34
N VAL A 99 5.85 8.40 10.04
CA VAL A 99 5.58 8.49 11.49
C VAL A 99 6.89 8.64 12.28
N LEU A 100 7.87 7.78 12.01
CA LEU A 100 9.18 7.81 12.66
C LEU A 100 9.95 9.10 12.32
N GLY A 101 9.93 9.54 11.06
CA GLY A 101 10.55 10.79 10.61
C GLY A 101 9.91 12.03 11.22
N GLY A 102 8.64 11.95 11.61
CA GLY A 102 7.92 12.96 12.38
C GLY A 102 8.26 12.97 13.88
N GLY A 103 9.05 12.01 14.37
CA GLY A 103 9.36 11.86 15.79
C GLY A 103 8.25 11.18 16.59
N HIS A 104 7.32 10.49 15.91
CA HIS A 104 6.25 9.72 16.54
C HIS A 104 6.59 8.23 16.52
N THR A 105 6.03 7.48 17.45
CA THR A 105 6.08 6.01 17.45
C THR A 105 4.88 5.46 16.67
N PRO A 106 5.05 4.40 15.86
CA PRO A 106 3.93 3.66 15.30
C PRO A 106 2.95 3.24 16.41
N GLY A 107 1.65 3.18 16.06
CA GLY A 107 0.61 2.78 17.00
C GLY A 107 0.82 1.35 17.51
N ASN A 108 0.31 1.06 18.71
CA ASN A 108 0.33 -0.29 19.27
C ASN A 108 -0.75 -1.16 18.60
N GLY A 109 -0.39 -2.39 18.27
CA GLY A 109 -1.28 -3.39 17.73
C GLY A 109 -0.80 -4.80 18.09
N ASP A 110 -1.52 -5.80 17.61
CA ASP A 110 -1.10 -7.18 17.76
C ASP A 110 0.26 -7.39 17.06
N ALA A 111 1.20 -8.05 17.73
CA ALA A 111 2.54 -8.28 17.19
C ALA A 111 2.59 -9.33 16.06
N SER A 112 1.50 -10.08 15.87
CA SER A 112 1.37 -11.14 14.87
C SER A 112 -0.06 -11.25 14.37
N ALA A 113 -0.23 -11.79 13.17
CA ALA A 113 -1.54 -12.07 12.61
C ALA A 113 -2.07 -13.40 13.14
N GLN A 114 -3.33 -13.37 13.57
CA GLN A 114 -4.11 -14.55 13.94
C GLN A 114 -4.69 -15.20 12.69
N VAL A 115 -4.63 -16.53 12.62
CA VAL A 115 -5.34 -17.30 11.59
C VAL A 115 -6.78 -17.52 12.04
N ASP A 116 -7.75 -17.14 11.23
CA ASP A 116 -9.19 -17.26 11.49
C ASP A 116 -9.90 -17.88 10.27
N SER A 117 -10.17 -19.19 10.31
CA SER A 117 -10.90 -19.91 9.25
C SER A 117 -10.39 -19.65 7.82
N GLY A 118 -9.07 -19.69 7.63
CA GLY A 118 -8.44 -19.44 6.32
C GLY A 118 -8.26 -17.96 5.97
N ALA A 119 -8.64 -17.06 6.87
CA ALA A 119 -8.32 -15.64 6.83
C ALA A 119 -7.20 -15.31 7.82
N PHE A 120 -6.60 -14.13 7.66
CA PHE A 120 -5.70 -13.55 8.65
C PHE A 120 -6.36 -12.34 9.31
N LYS A 121 -6.10 -12.12 10.60
CA LYS A 121 -6.65 -10.99 11.34
C LYS A 121 -5.64 -10.45 12.32
N PHE A 122 -5.59 -9.13 12.46
CA PHE A 122 -4.94 -8.47 13.58
C PHE A 122 -5.69 -7.19 13.94
N CYS A 123 -5.53 -6.74 15.17
CA CYS A 123 -6.19 -5.57 15.71
C CYS A 123 -5.17 -4.51 16.16
N THR A 124 -5.52 -3.25 15.95
CA THR A 124 -4.74 -2.09 16.41
C THR A 124 -5.56 -1.30 17.41
N ASP A 125 -4.90 -0.66 18.38
CA ASP A 125 -5.58 0.24 19.31
C ASP A 125 -5.99 1.52 18.58
N SER A 126 -7.23 1.97 18.79
CA SER A 126 -7.77 3.19 18.17
C SER A 126 -8.72 3.89 19.14
N GLY A 127 -8.32 5.06 19.64
CA GLY A 127 -9.10 5.83 20.62
C GLY A 127 -9.46 5.00 21.85
N SER A 128 -10.75 4.77 22.07
CA SER A 128 -11.29 3.99 23.19
C SER A 128 -11.54 2.50 22.87
N GLY A 129 -11.12 2.00 21.70
CA GLY A 129 -11.39 0.63 21.26
C GLY A 129 -10.27 0.00 20.44
N LYS A 130 -10.55 -1.20 19.93
CA LYS A 130 -9.68 -1.91 18.98
C LYS A 130 -10.35 -1.94 17.61
N VAL A 131 -9.59 -1.62 16.58
CA VAL A 131 -9.99 -1.78 15.18
C VAL A 131 -9.28 -3.02 14.65
N CYS A 132 -10.04 -3.98 14.13
CA CYS A 132 -9.50 -5.21 13.59
C CYS A 132 -9.58 -5.21 12.07
N TYR A 133 -8.53 -5.67 11.43
CA TYR A 133 -8.43 -5.84 9.99
C TYR A 133 -8.47 -7.33 9.68
N ARG A 134 -9.37 -7.74 8.79
CA ARG A 134 -9.50 -9.12 8.33
C ARG A 134 -9.04 -9.21 6.88
N TYR A 135 -8.12 -10.13 6.60
CA TYR A 135 -7.52 -10.37 5.31
C TYR A 135 -8.07 -11.67 4.71
N THR A 136 -8.72 -11.56 3.56
CA THR A 136 -9.41 -12.67 2.88
C THR A 136 -9.03 -12.72 1.40
N ASP A 137 -9.58 -13.68 0.65
CA ASP A 137 -9.44 -13.78 -0.81
C ASP A 137 -7.98 -13.77 -1.27
N ILE A 138 -7.12 -14.41 -0.47
CA ILE A 138 -5.68 -14.38 -0.66
C ILE A 138 -5.35 -15.22 -1.90
N THR A 139 -4.55 -14.66 -2.78
CA THR A 139 -4.03 -15.36 -3.95
C THR A 139 -2.51 -15.37 -3.93
N GLY A 140 -1.94 -16.41 -4.53
CA GLY A 140 -0.50 -16.56 -4.66
C GLY A 140 -0.06 -16.62 -6.11
N ALA A 141 1.20 -16.27 -6.33
CA ALA A 141 1.96 -16.63 -7.50
C ALA A 141 3.42 -16.89 -7.06
N ASP A 142 4.10 -17.83 -7.70
CA ASP A 142 5.51 -18.16 -7.41
C ASP A 142 5.81 -18.43 -5.92
N GLY A 143 4.85 -19.03 -5.21
CA GLY A 143 4.97 -19.36 -3.79
C GLY A 143 4.93 -18.15 -2.85
N LYS A 144 4.49 -16.98 -3.33
CA LYS A 144 4.41 -15.70 -2.62
C LYS A 144 3.02 -15.08 -2.72
N VAL A 145 2.72 -14.15 -1.80
CA VAL A 145 1.42 -13.46 -1.77
C VAL A 145 1.34 -12.46 -2.93
N ALA A 146 0.26 -12.53 -3.71
CA ALA A 146 0.05 -11.66 -4.87
C ALA A 146 -1.08 -10.64 -4.62
N ASP A 147 -2.22 -11.11 -4.12
CA ASP A 147 -3.40 -10.27 -3.89
C ASP A 147 -4.21 -10.76 -2.69
N PHE A 148 -5.07 -9.89 -2.15
CA PHE A 148 -6.03 -10.16 -1.08
C PHE A 148 -7.04 -9.01 -0.93
N SER A 149 -8.08 -9.28 -0.15
CA SER A 149 -9.04 -8.30 0.33
C SER A 149 -8.76 -7.92 1.78
N VAL A 150 -9.06 -6.68 2.16
CA VAL A 150 -9.11 -6.24 3.57
C VAL A 150 -10.55 -5.86 3.91
N ASN A 151 -11.08 -6.44 4.98
CA ASN A 151 -12.48 -6.26 5.41
C ASN A 151 -13.48 -6.53 4.28
N GLY A 152 -13.21 -7.55 3.46
CA GLY A 152 -14.05 -7.95 2.32
C GLY A 152 -13.95 -7.04 1.10
N ARG A 153 -13.02 -6.08 1.06
CA ARG A 153 -12.80 -5.19 -0.08
C ARG A 153 -11.44 -5.47 -0.74
N PRO A 154 -11.39 -5.66 -2.07
CA PRO A 154 -10.13 -5.85 -2.79
C PRO A 154 -9.18 -4.66 -2.62
N VAL A 155 -7.88 -4.94 -2.48
CA VAL A 155 -6.86 -3.89 -2.31
C VAL A 155 -6.34 -3.34 -3.65
N ALA A 156 -6.47 -4.11 -4.74
CA ALA A 156 -5.84 -3.82 -6.04
C ALA A 156 -6.08 -2.41 -6.57
N ASP A 157 -7.33 -1.92 -6.46
CA ASP A 157 -7.76 -0.60 -6.94
C ASP A 157 -7.61 0.51 -5.88
N ARG A 158 -7.21 0.12 -4.66
CA ARG A 158 -7.09 1.01 -3.49
C ARG A 158 -5.66 1.36 -3.17
N VAL A 159 -4.67 0.74 -3.83
CA VAL A 159 -3.26 0.99 -3.58
C VAL A 159 -2.52 1.44 -4.85
N LEU A 160 -1.80 2.54 -4.73
CA LEU A 160 -0.95 3.10 -5.77
C LEU A 160 0.46 3.28 -5.23
N VAL A 161 1.48 2.90 -6.01
CA VAL A 161 2.88 3.23 -5.73
C VAL A 161 3.31 4.31 -6.71
N GLY A 162 3.92 5.37 -6.19
CA GLY A 162 4.40 6.48 -7.00
C GLY A 162 5.64 6.10 -7.83
N SER A 163 5.87 6.85 -8.90
CA SER A 163 7.04 6.65 -9.77
C SER A 163 8.35 7.16 -9.17
N GLY A 164 8.31 7.81 -8.00
CA GLY A 164 9.45 8.49 -7.39
C GLY A 164 9.84 9.82 -8.08
N ALA A 165 9.11 10.22 -9.12
CA ALA A 165 9.31 11.50 -9.79
C ALA A 165 9.03 12.66 -8.83
N SER A 166 9.97 13.61 -8.74
CA SER A 166 9.78 14.84 -7.97
C SER A 166 8.90 15.81 -8.76
N VAL A 167 7.87 16.35 -8.13
CA VAL A 167 7.08 17.47 -8.64
C VAL A 167 7.38 18.72 -7.81
N PRO A 168 7.45 19.91 -8.43
CA PRO A 168 7.53 21.16 -7.69
C PRO A 168 6.34 21.28 -6.73
N ALA A 169 6.61 21.63 -5.48
CA ALA A 169 5.58 21.88 -4.47
C ALA A 169 5.88 23.21 -3.79
N THR A 170 4.88 24.10 -3.75
CA THR A 170 5.02 25.40 -3.12
C THR A 170 5.41 25.23 -1.64
N GLY A 171 6.50 25.86 -1.23
CA GLY A 171 7.01 25.78 0.14
C GLY A 171 7.87 24.54 0.44
N VAL A 172 8.26 23.76 -0.57
CA VAL A 172 9.19 22.63 -0.44
C VAL A 172 10.36 22.79 -1.41
N ASP A 173 11.52 23.18 -0.87
CA ASP A 173 12.76 23.34 -1.63
C ASP A 173 13.29 21.99 -2.11
N GLY A 174 13.20 21.69 -3.41
CA GLY A 174 13.58 20.38 -3.97
C GLY A 174 12.38 19.51 -4.36
N GLY A 175 11.17 19.98 -4.06
CA GLY A 175 9.91 19.37 -4.45
C GLY A 175 9.53 18.14 -3.64
N ALA A 176 8.44 17.52 -4.06
CA ALA A 176 7.84 16.38 -3.39
C ALA A 176 7.68 15.23 -4.39
N SER A 177 7.85 13.98 -3.94
CA SER A 177 7.58 12.80 -4.75
C SER A 177 6.61 11.88 -4.03
N LEU A 178 5.55 11.45 -4.72
CA LEU A 178 4.66 10.39 -4.22
C LEU A 178 5.46 9.11 -4.02
N VAL A 179 5.38 8.53 -2.82
CA VAL A 179 5.93 7.20 -2.53
C VAL A 179 4.84 6.16 -2.73
N ALA A 180 3.71 6.29 -2.04
CA ALA A 180 2.55 5.42 -2.19
C ALA A 180 1.29 6.09 -1.64
N ALA A 181 0.13 5.62 -2.06
CA ALA A 181 -1.17 6.02 -1.55
C ALA A 181 -2.06 4.78 -1.34
N PHE A 182 -2.92 4.85 -0.32
CA PHE A 182 -3.88 3.82 -0.01
C PHE A 182 -5.23 4.41 0.41
N GLU A 183 -6.30 3.93 -0.20
CA GLU A 183 -7.67 4.25 0.18
C GLU A 183 -8.20 3.21 1.18
N ASN A 184 -8.43 3.65 2.42
CA ASN A 184 -8.85 2.78 3.51
C ASN A 184 -10.16 2.04 3.20
N THR A 185 -10.22 0.75 3.52
CA THR A 185 -11.39 -0.11 3.31
C THR A 185 -12.53 0.13 4.29
N SER A 186 -12.30 0.85 5.40
CA SER A 186 -13.32 1.13 6.43
C SER A 186 -14.07 2.45 6.25
N GLY A 187 -13.57 3.40 5.45
CA GLY A 187 -14.15 4.75 5.35
C GLY A 187 -13.82 5.52 4.08
N ASP A 188 -13.17 4.88 3.10
CA ASP A 188 -12.79 5.47 1.80
C ASP A 188 -11.87 6.72 1.91
N ASP A 189 -11.26 6.95 3.09
CA ASP A 189 -10.23 7.97 3.29
C ASP A 189 -8.94 7.61 2.52
N LEU A 190 -8.41 8.58 1.78
CA LEU A 190 -7.14 8.45 1.06
C LEU A 190 -5.96 8.89 1.93
N PHE A 191 -5.05 7.97 2.20
CA PHE A 191 -3.79 8.23 2.89
C PHE A 191 -2.64 8.24 1.88
N VAL A 192 -1.78 9.25 1.98
CA VAL A 192 -0.69 9.46 1.02
C VAL A 192 0.64 9.60 1.75
N ALA A 193 1.61 8.77 1.38
CA ALA A 193 2.99 8.89 1.81
C ALA A 193 3.81 9.64 0.74
N VAL A 194 4.37 10.78 1.13
CA VAL A 194 5.13 11.67 0.26
C VAL A 194 6.53 11.84 0.81
N ARG A 195 7.53 11.84 -0.08
CA ARG A 195 8.90 12.22 0.26
C ARG A 195 9.12 13.67 -0.13
N VAL A 196 9.54 14.46 0.86
CA VAL A 196 9.95 15.87 0.73
C VAL A 196 11.47 15.88 0.60
N ARG A 197 12.01 16.61 -0.37
CA ARG A 197 13.46 16.82 -0.51
C ARG A 197 13.88 18.17 0.06
#